data_AF-A0A6P1CN52-F1
#
_entry.id   AF-A0A6P1CN52-F1
#
_cell.length_a   1.000
_cell.length_b   1.000
_cell.length_c   1.000
_cell.angle_alpha   90.00
_cell.angle_beta   90.00
_cell.angle_gamma   90.00
#
_symmetry.space_group_name_H-M   'P 1'
#
loop_
_entity.id
_entity.type
_entity.pdbx_description
1 polymer ?
#
loop_
_entity_poly.entity_id
_entity_poly.type
_entity_poly.pdbx_seq_one_letter_code
_entity_poly.pdbx_strand_id
1 'polypeptide(L)'
;MSRVQLALNVDNLEQAVEFYSTLFGVQPAKRKPGYANFAVTEPPLKLVLIENPGQGGSVNHLGVEVESSGKVHAEIARLSEAGLFTEEQIATTCCFATQDKVWVTGPNKERWEVYTVLADTEHFGTEPQFADKEDAEAVQACCGTGGSDSISKTEAESTVACCAPAAAR
;
A
#
# COMPACT_ATOMS: atom_id res chain seq x y z
N MET A 1 -22.50 -5.06 -8.61
CA MET A 1 -21.97 -6.42 -8.43
C MET A 1 -20.57 -6.30 -7.86
N SER A 2 -20.21 -7.12 -6.87
CA SER A 2 -18.84 -7.14 -6.36
C SER A 2 -17.88 -7.82 -7.33
N ARG A 3 -16.58 -7.54 -7.20
CA ARG A 3 -15.52 -8.18 -7.97
C ARG A 3 -14.31 -8.48 -7.11
N VAL A 4 -13.52 -9.47 -7.52
CA VAL A 4 -12.25 -9.78 -6.88
C VAL A 4 -11.23 -8.70 -7.23
N GLN A 5 -10.42 -8.31 -6.25
CA GLN A 5 -9.19 -7.58 -6.46
C GLN A 5 -8.00 -8.53 -6.39
N LEU A 6 -7.11 -8.41 -7.38
CA LEU A 6 -5.80 -9.04 -7.38
C LEU A 6 -4.75 -7.93 -7.44
N ALA A 7 -4.00 -7.72 -6.35
CA ALA A 7 -2.87 -6.81 -6.33
C ALA A 7 -1.57 -7.61 -6.45
N LEU A 8 -0.76 -7.27 -7.45
CA LEU A 8 0.50 -7.95 -7.76
C LEU A 8 1.68 -6.99 -7.63
N ASN A 9 2.77 -7.49 -7.08
CA ASN A 9 4.08 -6.87 -7.23
C ASN A 9 4.63 -7.19 -8.61
N VAL A 10 5.16 -6.20 -9.32
CA VAL A 10 5.78 -6.36 -10.64
C VAL A 10 7.17 -5.72 -10.66
N ASP A 11 8.12 -6.35 -11.35
CA ASP A 11 9.48 -5.80 -11.42
C ASP A 11 9.56 -4.55 -12.32
N ASN A 12 8.74 -4.52 -13.36
CA ASN A 12 8.67 -3.44 -14.33
C ASN A 12 7.22 -3.16 -14.69
N LEU A 13 6.75 -1.96 -14.33
CA LEU A 13 5.35 -1.59 -14.52
C LEU A 13 4.96 -1.52 -15.99
N GLU A 14 5.83 -0.98 -16.84
CA GLU A 14 5.59 -0.79 -18.28
C GLU A 14 5.33 -2.12 -18.97
N GLN A 15 6.21 -3.11 -18.76
CA GLN A 15 6.08 -4.45 -19.30
C GLN A 15 4.81 -5.14 -18.77
N ALA A 16 4.53 -5.01 -17.48
CA ALA A 16 3.33 -5.59 -16.89
C ALA A 16 2.05 -4.97 -17.47
N VAL A 17 2.02 -3.65 -17.66
CA VAL A 17 0.89 -2.95 -18.28
C VAL A 17 0.65 -3.45 -19.70
N GLU A 18 1.70 -3.60 -20.51
CA GLU A 18 1.57 -4.14 -21.87
C GLU A 18 1.00 -5.57 -21.87
N PHE A 19 1.54 -6.43 -21.00
CA PHE A 19 1.09 -7.81 -20.86
C PHE A 19 -0.39 -7.89 -20.45
N TYR A 20 -0.78 -7.21 -19.38
CA TYR A 20 -2.15 -7.29 -18.87
C TYR A 20 -3.16 -6.57 -19.75
N SER A 21 -2.74 -5.54 -20.48
CA SER A 21 -3.59 -4.91 -21.49
C SER A 21 -3.92 -5.89 -22.62
N THR A 22 -2.93 -6.69 -23.03
CA THR A 22 -3.11 -7.73 -24.05
C THR A 22 -3.96 -8.87 -23.52
N LEU A 23 -3.69 -9.36 -22.30
CA LEU A 23 -4.39 -10.47 -21.70
C LEU A 23 -5.89 -10.21 -21.51
N PHE A 24 -6.26 -9.02 -21.03
CA PHE A 24 -7.64 -8.67 -20.72
C PHE A 24 -8.33 -7.84 -21.80
N GLY A 25 -7.61 -7.44 -22.86
CA GLY A 25 -8.15 -6.63 -23.95
C GLY A 25 -8.63 -5.24 -23.52
N VAL A 26 -8.12 -4.71 -22.40
CA VAL A 26 -8.50 -3.40 -21.84
C VAL A 26 -7.27 -2.63 -21.40
N GLN A 27 -7.31 -1.30 -21.52
CA GLN A 27 -6.24 -0.43 -21.02
C GLN A 27 -6.38 -0.18 -19.51
N PRO A 28 -5.30 0.25 -18.81
CA PRO A 28 -5.40 0.64 -17.40
C PRO A 28 -6.45 1.72 -17.19
N ALA A 29 -7.30 1.56 -16.17
CA ALA A 29 -8.25 2.59 -15.75
C ALA A 29 -7.55 3.74 -15.02
N LYS A 30 -6.41 3.46 -14.37
CA LYS A 30 -5.55 4.47 -13.73
C LYS A 30 -4.10 4.07 -13.88
N ARG A 31 -3.23 5.05 -14.15
CA ARG A 31 -1.78 4.88 -14.19
C ARG A 31 -1.09 6.06 -13.50
N LYS A 32 -0.10 5.77 -12.67
CA LYS A 32 0.78 6.69 -11.96
C LYS A 32 2.19 6.08 -11.90
N PRO A 33 3.25 6.83 -11.57
CA PRO A 33 4.58 6.23 -11.34
C PRO A 33 4.50 5.09 -10.31
N GLY A 34 5.03 3.91 -10.65
CA GLY A 34 5.01 2.73 -9.79
C GLY A 34 3.64 2.06 -9.56
N TYR A 35 2.56 2.53 -10.19
CA TYR A 35 1.21 2.02 -9.96
C TYR A 35 0.33 2.02 -11.22
N ALA A 36 -0.39 0.93 -11.45
CA ALA A 36 -1.49 0.89 -12.41
C ALA A 36 -2.65 0.05 -11.87
N ASN A 37 -3.87 0.35 -12.31
CA ASN A 37 -4.99 -0.57 -12.10
C ASN A 37 -5.86 -0.71 -13.35
N PHE A 38 -6.51 -1.86 -13.47
CA PHE A 38 -7.45 -2.18 -14.52
C PHE A 38 -8.81 -2.51 -13.90
N ALA A 39 -9.87 -2.11 -14.61
CA ALA A 39 -11.23 -2.52 -14.31
C ALA A 39 -11.70 -3.43 -15.45
N VAL A 40 -11.61 -4.74 -15.24
CA VAL A 40 -12.04 -5.76 -16.21
C VAL A 40 -13.51 -6.10 -15.93
N THR A 41 -14.33 -6.06 -16.98
CA THR A 41 -15.77 -6.34 -16.88
C THR A 41 -16.07 -7.83 -16.90
N GLU A 42 -15.40 -8.58 -17.78
CA GLU A 42 -15.62 -10.01 -17.96
C GLU A 42 -14.28 -10.74 -18.18
N PRO A 43 -13.80 -11.52 -17.19
CA PRO A 43 -14.40 -11.71 -15.86
C PRO A 43 -14.33 -10.44 -15.00
N PRO A 44 -15.29 -10.21 -14.07
CA PRO A 44 -15.25 -9.08 -13.15
C PRO A 44 -13.99 -9.13 -12.27
N LEU A 45 -13.05 -8.22 -12.54
CA LEU A 45 -11.75 -8.18 -11.87
C LEU A 45 -11.26 -6.75 -11.72
N LYS A 46 -10.79 -6.42 -10.52
CA LYS A 46 -9.95 -5.26 -10.25
C LYS A 46 -8.50 -5.74 -10.19
N LEU A 47 -7.72 -5.49 -11.24
CA LEU A 47 -6.29 -5.81 -11.23
C LEU A 47 -5.54 -4.56 -10.76
N VAL A 48 -4.64 -4.71 -9.80
CA VAL A 48 -3.74 -3.66 -9.31
C VAL A 48 -2.30 -4.12 -9.50
N LEU A 49 -1.47 -3.29 -10.11
CA LEU A 49 -0.06 -3.53 -10.33
C LEU A 49 0.73 -2.51 -9.53
N ILE A 50 1.64 -2.99 -8.68
CA ILE A 50 2.51 -2.19 -7.84
C ILE A 50 3.95 -2.53 -8.23
N GLU A 51 4.71 -1.54 -8.68
CA GLU A 51 6.10 -1.75 -9.04
C GLU A 51 6.94 -1.97 -7.78
N ASN A 52 7.61 -3.12 -7.73
CA ASN A 52 8.47 -3.53 -6.63
C ASN A 52 9.65 -4.35 -7.20
N PRO A 53 10.69 -3.67 -7.71
CA PRO A 53 11.81 -4.35 -8.39
C PRO A 53 12.52 -5.36 -7.50
N GLY A 54 12.70 -6.58 -8.01
CA GLY A 54 13.29 -7.72 -7.30
C GLY A 54 12.27 -8.56 -6.52
N GLN A 55 11.01 -8.14 -6.47
CA GLN A 55 9.90 -8.85 -5.80
C GLN A 55 8.72 -9.11 -6.76
N GLY A 56 8.94 -8.94 -8.07
CA GLY A 56 7.93 -9.17 -9.10
C GLY A 56 7.40 -10.60 -9.14
N GLY A 57 6.14 -10.74 -9.57
CA GLY A 57 5.47 -12.05 -9.68
C GLY A 57 4.88 -12.56 -8.36
N SER A 58 5.04 -11.83 -7.26
CA SER A 58 4.40 -12.14 -5.98
C SER A 58 3.03 -11.47 -5.84
N VAL A 59 2.15 -12.10 -5.06
CA VAL A 59 0.89 -11.47 -4.62
C VAL A 59 1.24 -10.41 -3.58
N ASN A 60 0.75 -9.19 -3.78
CA ASN A 60 0.87 -8.12 -2.79
C ASN A 60 -0.25 -8.26 -1.74
N HIS A 61 -1.51 -8.21 -2.19
CA HIS A 61 -2.69 -8.52 -1.36
C HIS A 61 -3.89 -8.87 -2.24
N LEU A 62 -4.96 -9.33 -1.61
CA LEU A 62 -6.20 -9.74 -2.25
C LEU A 62 -7.35 -8.86 -1.75
N GLY A 63 -8.44 -8.78 -2.51
CA GLY A 63 -9.61 -8.09 -2.02
C GLY A 63 -10.92 -8.42 -2.70
N VAL A 64 -11.98 -7.85 -2.15
CA VAL A 64 -13.32 -7.86 -2.70
C VAL A 64 -13.82 -6.42 -2.75
N GLU A 65 -13.93 -5.87 -3.95
CA GLU A 65 -14.51 -4.54 -4.18
C GLU A 65 -16.03 -4.67 -4.18
N VAL A 66 -16.70 -3.97 -3.25
CA VAL A 66 -18.16 -3.95 -3.08
C VAL A 66 -18.76 -2.59 -3.45
N GLU A 67 -20.06 -2.57 -3.72
CA GLU A 67 -20.70 -1.40 -4.34
C GLU A 67 -20.93 -0.21 -3.39
N SER A 68 -20.80 -0.38 -2.07
CA SER A 68 -21.09 0.69 -1.12
C SER A 68 -20.48 0.50 0.27
N SER A 69 -20.35 1.61 1.00
CA SER A 69 -19.95 1.65 2.41
C SER A 69 -20.84 0.80 3.30
N GLY A 70 -22.16 0.79 3.02
CA GLY A 70 -23.11 -0.04 3.75
C GLY A 70 -22.77 -1.53 3.69
N LYS A 71 -22.23 -2.01 2.55
CA LYS A 71 -21.74 -3.38 2.44
C LYS A 71 -20.42 -3.60 3.18
N VAL A 72 -19.51 -2.64 3.16
CA VAL A 72 -18.27 -2.71 3.95
C VAL A 72 -18.60 -2.81 5.44
N HIS A 73 -19.51 -1.99 5.96
CA HIS A 73 -19.93 -2.04 7.36
C HIS A 73 -20.62 -3.36 7.73
N ALA A 74 -21.40 -3.94 6.82
CA ALA A 74 -21.99 -5.27 7.03
C ALA A 74 -20.92 -6.37 7.13
N GLU A 75 -19.87 -6.29 6.31
CA GLU A 75 -18.74 -7.22 6.37
C GLU A 75 -17.87 -7.01 7.61
N ILE A 76 -17.68 -5.77 8.07
CA ILE A 76 -17.03 -5.47 9.36
C ILE A 76 -17.74 -6.19 10.49
N ALA A 77 -19.07 -6.05 10.58
CA ALA A 77 -19.87 -6.70 11.62
C ALA A 77 -19.72 -8.23 11.55
N ARG A 78 -19.94 -8.81 10.36
CA ARG A 78 -19.86 -10.26 10.15
C ARG A 78 -18.48 -10.84 10.48
N LEU A 79 -17.40 -10.18 10.06
CA LEU A 79 -16.03 -10.63 10.30
C LEU A 79 -15.59 -10.44 11.76
N SER A 80 -16.08 -9.41 12.43
CA SER A 80 -15.86 -9.20 13.86
C SER A 80 -16.56 -10.26 14.70
N GLU A 81 -17.82 -10.58 14.39
CA GLU A 81 -18.58 -11.66 15.03
C GLU A 81 -17.89 -13.02 14.86
N ALA A 82 -17.22 -13.24 13.73
CA ALA A 82 -16.44 -14.44 13.45
C ALA A 82 -15.04 -14.46 14.10
N GLY A 83 -14.62 -13.38 14.77
CA GLY A 83 -13.27 -13.26 15.36
C GLY A 83 -12.14 -13.16 14.34
N LEU A 84 -12.43 -12.74 13.10
CA LEU A 84 -11.46 -12.63 12.00
C LEU A 84 -10.99 -11.19 11.76
N PHE A 85 -11.67 -10.22 12.38
CA PHE A 85 -11.38 -8.81 12.20
C PHE A 85 -9.97 -8.46 12.65
N THR A 86 -9.22 -7.77 11.78
CA THR A 86 -7.90 -7.25 12.13
C THR A 86 -7.88 -5.73 12.23
N GLU A 87 -8.46 -5.02 11.25
CA GLU A 87 -8.40 -3.56 11.17
C GLU A 87 -9.55 -3.01 10.32
N GLU A 88 -10.06 -1.83 10.68
CA GLU A 88 -10.98 -1.03 9.85
C GLU A 88 -10.35 0.31 9.48
N GLN A 89 -10.69 0.79 8.29
CA GLN A 89 -10.26 2.08 7.76
C GLN A 89 -11.46 2.72 7.06
N ILE A 90 -12.05 3.75 7.69
CA ILE A 90 -13.24 4.43 7.20
C ILE A 90 -12.86 5.82 6.68
N ALA A 91 -13.28 6.13 5.46
CA ALA A 91 -12.95 7.34 4.72
C ALA A 91 -11.43 7.62 4.65
N THR A 92 -10.62 6.56 4.63
CA THR A 92 -9.16 6.66 4.58
C THR A 92 -8.69 6.71 3.13
N THR A 93 -7.72 7.59 2.84
CA THR A 93 -7.08 7.59 1.52
C THR A 93 -5.95 6.57 1.51
N CYS A 94 -6.08 5.53 0.67
CA CYS A 94 -5.06 4.50 0.43
C CYS A 94 -4.68 4.56 -1.05
N CYS A 95 -3.38 4.66 -1.34
CA CYS A 95 -2.87 4.87 -2.70
C CYS A 95 -3.51 6.12 -3.33
N PHE A 96 -4.34 5.98 -4.36
CA PHE A 96 -4.95 7.11 -5.09
C PHE A 96 -6.48 7.11 -4.97
N ALA A 97 -7.04 6.62 -3.87
CA ALA A 97 -8.47 6.60 -3.62
C ALA A 97 -8.80 6.74 -2.13
N THR A 98 -9.86 7.48 -1.84
CA THR A 98 -10.53 7.45 -0.53
C THR A 98 -11.47 6.25 -0.50
N GLN A 99 -11.38 5.45 0.56
CA GLN A 99 -12.05 4.16 0.66
C GLN A 99 -12.62 3.94 2.06
N ASP A 100 -13.69 3.13 2.12
CA ASP A 100 -14.02 2.38 3.33
C ASP A 100 -13.52 0.96 3.14
N LYS A 101 -12.89 0.40 4.16
CA LYS A 101 -12.17 -0.87 4.08
C LYS A 101 -12.13 -1.60 5.41
N VAL A 102 -12.19 -2.92 5.34
CA VAL A 102 -11.85 -3.84 6.43
C VAL A 102 -10.78 -4.79 5.97
N TRP A 103 -9.81 -5.06 6.85
CA TRP A 103 -8.75 -6.03 6.61
C TRP A 103 -8.93 -7.27 7.47
N VAL A 104 -8.61 -8.41 6.88
CA VAL A 104 -8.40 -9.68 7.57
C VAL A 104 -7.12 -10.35 7.06
N THR A 105 -6.54 -11.23 7.88
CA THR A 105 -5.34 -11.98 7.50
C THR A 105 -5.68 -13.46 7.47
N GLY A 106 -5.40 -14.11 6.35
CA GLY A 106 -5.63 -15.52 6.19
C GLY A 106 -4.61 -16.37 6.98
N PRO A 107 -4.86 -17.68 7.10
CA PRO A 107 -4.03 -18.58 7.90
C PRO A 107 -2.55 -18.60 7.47
N ASN A 108 -2.24 -18.29 6.20
CA ASN A 108 -0.90 -18.29 5.65
C ASN A 108 -0.35 -16.87 5.41
N LYS A 109 -0.85 -15.89 6.18
CA LYS A 109 -0.47 -14.47 6.16
C LYS A 109 -0.90 -13.68 4.92
N GLU A 110 -1.66 -14.27 4.01
CA GLU A 110 -2.23 -13.53 2.89
C GLU A 110 -3.23 -12.49 3.40
N ARG A 111 -3.06 -11.25 2.97
CA ARG A 111 -3.89 -10.12 3.39
C ARG A 111 -5.09 -9.98 2.48
N TRP A 112 -6.26 -9.82 3.08
CA TRP A 112 -7.53 -9.60 2.37
C TRP A 112 -8.19 -8.30 2.81
N GLU A 113 -8.65 -7.53 1.84
CA GLU A 113 -9.51 -6.36 2.08
C GLU A 113 -10.92 -6.57 1.51
N VAL A 114 -11.94 -6.10 2.24
CA VAL A 114 -13.26 -5.83 1.65
C VAL A 114 -13.45 -4.33 1.68
N TYR A 115 -13.69 -3.72 0.52
CA TYR A 115 -13.65 -2.27 0.41
C TYR A 115 -14.60 -1.72 -0.64
N THR A 116 -14.84 -0.41 -0.56
CA THR A 116 -15.47 0.37 -1.64
C THR A 116 -14.66 1.62 -1.93
N VAL A 117 -14.66 2.08 -3.18
CA VAL A 117 -14.04 3.36 -3.56
C VAL A 117 -15.08 4.47 -3.39
N LEU A 118 -14.75 5.49 -2.59
CA LEU A 118 -15.59 6.66 -2.37
C LEU A 118 -15.24 7.79 -3.33
N ALA A 119 -13.94 8.02 -3.55
CA ALA A 119 -13.44 9.05 -4.45
C ALA A 119 -12.03 8.71 -4.92
N ASP A 120 -11.67 9.14 -6.12
CA ASP A 120 -10.29 9.13 -6.59
C ASP A 120 -9.51 10.32 -6.01
N THR A 121 -8.24 10.12 -5.68
CA THR A 121 -7.32 11.17 -5.22
C THR A 121 -6.09 11.23 -6.12
N GLU A 122 -5.56 12.43 -6.31
CA GLU A 122 -4.28 12.65 -7.02
C GLU A 122 -3.06 12.45 -6.11
N HIS A 123 -3.27 12.48 -4.79
CA HIS A 123 -2.24 12.30 -3.78
C HIS A 123 -2.17 10.84 -3.32
N PHE A 124 -0.94 10.35 -3.15
CA PHE A 124 -0.68 9.03 -2.59
C PHE A 124 -1.02 9.05 -1.08
N GLY A 125 -1.96 8.21 -0.67
CA GLY A 125 -2.34 8.01 0.72
C GLY A 125 -1.35 7.14 1.48
N THR A 126 -1.37 7.21 2.81
CA THR A 126 -0.52 6.39 3.67
C THR A 126 -1.09 4.97 3.73
N GLU A 127 -0.36 3.99 3.21
CA GLU A 127 -0.66 2.57 3.50
C GLU A 127 -0.36 2.29 4.99
N PRO A 128 -1.14 1.43 5.66
CA PRO A 128 -0.82 1.00 7.01
C PRO A 128 0.58 0.38 7.08
N GLN A 129 1.39 0.85 8.02
CA GLN A 129 2.61 0.15 8.42
C GLN A 129 2.20 -1.08 9.21
N PHE A 130 2.15 -2.22 8.56
CA PHE A 130 2.06 -3.50 9.26
C PHE A 130 3.39 -3.71 9.96
N ALA A 131 3.38 -3.65 11.29
CA ALA A 131 4.57 -3.95 12.08
C ALA A 131 4.87 -5.45 11.97
N ASP A 132 5.67 -5.83 10.98
CA ASP A 132 6.39 -7.09 11.01
C ASP A 132 7.41 -6.98 12.14
N LYS A 133 7.12 -7.64 13.27
CA LYS A 133 8.16 -7.93 14.26
C LYS A 133 9.07 -8.98 13.65
N GLU A 134 10.16 -8.50 13.04
CA GLU A 134 11.42 -9.17 12.64
C GLU A 134 11.81 -8.77 11.21
N ASP A 135 12.39 -7.57 11.08
CA ASP A 135 13.75 -7.36 10.56
C ASP A 135 13.96 -5.87 10.26
N ALA A 136 14.73 -5.23 11.13
CA ALA A 136 15.12 -3.84 11.03
C ALA A 136 16.23 -3.69 9.98
N GLU A 137 15.89 -3.71 8.68
CA GLU A 137 16.81 -3.27 7.62
C GLU A 137 16.12 -3.05 6.25
N ALA A 138 15.03 -2.28 6.18
CA ALA A 138 14.53 -1.79 4.88
C ALA A 138 13.58 -0.58 4.97
N VAL A 139 13.96 0.51 5.63
CA VAL A 139 13.31 1.81 5.35
C VAL A 139 14.23 2.98 5.64
N GLN A 140 15.20 3.18 4.76
CA GLN A 140 15.78 4.51 4.61
C GLN A 140 16.30 4.74 3.19
N ALA A 141 15.41 5.23 2.32
CA ALA A 141 15.72 6.26 1.32
C ALA A 141 14.50 6.53 0.43
N CYS A 142 13.61 7.43 0.86
CA CYS A 142 12.83 8.21 -0.11
C CYS A 142 12.38 9.58 0.42
N CYS A 143 13.21 10.22 1.25
CA CYS A 143 13.06 11.65 1.55
C CYS A 143 13.95 12.46 0.61
N GLY A 144 13.40 12.86 -0.53
CA GLY A 144 13.96 13.94 -1.31
C GLY A 144 13.85 15.25 -0.53
N THR A 145 14.98 15.80 -0.09
CA THR A 145 15.11 17.24 0.17
C THR A 145 16.07 17.80 -0.87
N GLY A 146 15.50 18.47 -1.87
CA GLY A 146 16.27 19.34 -2.74
C GLY A 146 16.45 20.69 -2.06
N GLY A 147 17.66 21.23 -2.09
CA GLY A 147 17.86 22.68 -1.99
C GLY A 147 19.11 23.17 -1.27
N SER A 148 20.16 23.36 -2.08
CA SER A 148 21.14 24.45 -2.05
C SER A 148 22.42 24.34 -1.21
N ASP A 149 23.50 24.45 -1.99
CA ASP A 149 24.72 25.23 -1.80
C ASP A 149 25.90 24.65 -0.99
N SER A 150 26.85 24.17 -1.79
CA SER A 150 28.30 24.39 -1.73
C SER A 150 28.92 24.74 -0.38
N ILE A 151 29.89 23.93 0.05
CA ILE A 151 31.27 24.35 0.36
C ILE A 151 32.13 23.09 0.47
N SER A 152 33.27 23.10 -0.25
CA SER A 152 34.37 22.17 -0.11
C SER A 152 35.07 22.33 1.24
N LYS A 153 35.42 21.23 1.94
CA LYS A 153 36.74 20.97 2.56
C LYS A 153 36.73 19.71 3.45
N THR A 154 37.67 18.84 3.12
CA THR A 154 38.62 18.05 3.92
C THR A 154 38.36 17.76 5.41
N GLU A 155 38.70 16.50 5.76
CA GLU A 155 38.98 15.86 7.06
C GLU A 155 39.27 16.76 8.28
N ALA A 156 38.69 16.42 9.44
CA ALA A 156 39.42 15.98 10.65
C ALA A 156 38.52 15.96 11.91
N GLU A 157 38.97 15.12 12.84
CA GLU A 157 38.48 14.76 14.18
C GLU A 157 38.14 15.86 15.21
N SER A 158 37.20 15.48 16.10
CA SER A 158 37.22 15.60 17.57
C SER A 158 36.61 16.80 18.33
N THR A 159 36.06 16.40 19.50
CA THR A 159 35.76 17.15 20.75
C THR A 159 34.45 17.97 20.72
N VAL A 160 33.59 18.10 21.75
CA VAL A 160 33.64 18.08 23.24
C VAL A 160 32.19 17.77 23.73
N ALA A 161 31.94 16.77 24.58
CA ALA A 161 31.71 16.80 26.05
C ALA A 161 30.48 17.54 26.64
N CYS A 162 29.82 16.79 27.56
CA CYS A 162 29.16 17.18 28.82
C CYS A 162 27.85 17.98 28.86
N CYS A 163 26.80 17.38 29.46
CA CYS A 163 26.00 17.99 30.53
C CYS A 163 25.33 16.93 31.42
N ALA A 164 25.62 16.96 32.73
CA ALA A 164 24.86 16.32 33.81
C ALA A 164 24.02 17.39 34.55
N PRO A 165 23.04 16.99 35.39
CA PRO A 165 23.21 17.09 36.87
C PRO A 165 22.71 15.82 37.60
N ALA A 166 23.36 15.27 38.64
CA ALA A 166 23.38 15.63 40.08
C ALA A 166 21.98 15.84 40.72
N ALA A 167 21.60 15.37 41.92
CA ALA A 167 22.07 14.39 42.91
C ALA A 167 21.00 14.33 44.05
N ALA A 168 21.20 13.40 45.01
CA ALA A 168 20.53 13.22 46.33
C ALA A 168 19.21 12.41 46.31
N ARG A 169 19.00 11.40 47.18
CA ARG A 169 19.72 10.91 48.37
C ARG A 169 19.40 9.43 48.55
#